data_AF-A0A3M1HYS8-F1
#
_entry.id   AF-A0A3M1HYS8-F1
#
_cell.length_a   1.000
_cell.length_b   1.000
_cell.length_c   1.000
_cell.angle_alpha   90.00
_cell.angle_beta   90.00
_cell.angle_gamma   90.00
#
_symmetry.space_group_name_H-M   'P 1'
#
loop_
_entity.id
_entity.type
_entity.pdbx_description
1 polymer ?
#
loop_
_entity_poly.entity_id
_entity_poly.type
_entity_poly.pdbx_seq_one_letter_code
_entity_poly.pdbx_strand_id
1 'polypeptide(L)'
;LRPPMKRYPALGRRVQTGPFRVEALPVTHSIMDAACLALQTPLGLVVHTGDFRFDPTPIDGRATPLHRLAQWGDEGVLLLASDSTNATRPGAGPSERVVGPALRQAMAGAKGRVFVTTFASNMFRVQQILDAAASNRRKVALVGHGLERAVKAMMEIGRLRVRKGLIVSVQEAAKIEPQRLVVIATGSQGERFAGLTRIARGEHPQIKMESGDLVIFSSSIVPGNERQVAHLMDHIYRRGARVVHAGHNPSLHVSGHAYAHELKTMIQLVRPRYFMPVHGEYRYLVEHRELALASGIPYAHTVIAENGQSVVVDEKGIRLGERFAVGAVLVDAESMEAIDRGMLRDRRKIAEEGMITAIVLLSMAEGKVIGTPQLVERGALQEDAKHLLEKAAADLAAYLEEMDREAWQDIEALHEDVRLFVRRWIKKRTGRRPLVVPVVIEV
;
A
#
# COMPACT_ATOMS: atom_id res chain seq x y z
N LEU A 1 23.32 5.73 -10.25
CA LEU A 1 23.54 7.20 -10.19
C LEU A 1 22.19 7.89 -10.37
N ARG A 2 21.62 8.52 -9.33
CA ARG A 2 20.41 9.35 -9.52
C ARG A 2 20.84 10.60 -10.29
N PRO A 3 20.26 10.90 -11.46
CA PRO A 3 20.58 12.14 -12.15
C PRO A 3 20.28 13.32 -11.21
N PRO A 4 21.08 14.40 -11.26
CA PRO A 4 20.85 15.57 -10.42
C PRO A 4 19.44 16.10 -10.67
N MET A 5 18.61 16.16 -9.63
CA MET A 5 17.26 16.67 -9.74
C MET A 5 17.31 18.18 -10.00
N LYS A 6 16.68 18.64 -11.08
CA LYS A 6 16.52 20.06 -11.37
C LYS A 6 15.14 20.51 -10.89
N ARG A 7 15.10 21.65 -10.20
CA ARG A 7 13.83 22.26 -9.79
C ARG A 7 13.03 22.67 -11.02
N TYR A 8 11.76 22.27 -11.07
CA TYR A 8 10.84 22.76 -12.11
C TYR A 8 10.63 24.28 -11.93
N PRO A 9 10.74 25.10 -12.99
CA PRO A 9 10.85 26.55 -12.87
C PRO A 9 9.61 27.22 -12.26
N ALA A 10 8.41 26.74 -12.58
CA ALA A 10 7.14 26.98 -11.88
C ALA A 10 6.00 26.27 -12.63
N LEU A 11 4.93 25.90 -11.94
CA LEU A 11 3.73 25.36 -12.59
C LEU A 11 3.13 26.41 -13.55
N GLY A 12 2.65 25.96 -14.71
CA GLY A 12 2.17 26.78 -15.83
C GLY A 12 3.27 27.25 -16.79
N ARG A 13 4.56 27.06 -16.46
CA ARG A 13 5.66 27.36 -17.40
C ARG A 13 5.96 26.16 -18.28
N ARG A 14 6.22 26.42 -19.56
CA ARG A 14 6.69 25.41 -20.52
C ARG A 14 8.20 25.23 -20.39
N VAL A 15 8.66 23.98 -20.36
CA VAL A 15 10.08 23.60 -20.25
C VAL A 15 10.43 22.61 -21.35
N GLN A 16 11.56 22.82 -22.03
CA GLN A 16 12.08 21.84 -22.97
C GLN A 16 12.80 20.72 -22.21
N THR A 17 12.46 19.47 -22.48
CA THR A 17 13.11 18.29 -21.90
C THR A 17 13.23 17.20 -22.96
N GLY A 18 14.44 17.05 -23.51
CA GLY A 18 14.67 16.16 -24.65
C GLY A 18 13.77 16.55 -25.84
N PRO A 19 13.06 15.59 -26.47
CA PRO A 19 12.17 15.87 -27.60
C PRO A 19 10.83 16.51 -27.17
N PHE A 20 10.58 16.70 -25.87
CA PHE A 20 9.30 17.15 -25.36
C PHE A 20 9.34 18.60 -24.90
N ARG A 21 8.23 19.31 -25.11
CA ARG A 21 7.94 20.56 -24.40
C ARG A 21 6.87 20.26 -23.33
N VAL A 22 7.24 20.44 -22.07
CA VAL A 22 6.46 20.02 -20.90
C VAL A 22 5.87 21.21 -20.19
N GLU A 23 4.55 21.22 -19.98
CA GLU A 23 3.83 22.17 -19.13
C GLU A 23 3.17 21.40 -17.98
N ALA A 24 3.42 21.80 -16.73
CA ALA A 24 2.79 21.20 -15.57
C ALA A 24 1.76 22.15 -14.96
N LEU A 25 0.53 21.70 -14.69
CA LEU A 25 -0.48 22.50 -13.98
C LEU A 25 -0.78 21.90 -12.61
N PRO A 26 -1.08 22.71 -11.59
CA PRO A 26 -1.51 22.18 -10.31
C PRO A 26 -2.83 21.44 -10.47
N VAL A 27 -2.96 20.29 -9.81
CA VAL A 27 -4.24 19.61 -9.62
C VAL A 27 -4.51 19.43 -8.14
N THR A 28 -5.78 19.52 -7.75
CA THR A 28 -6.17 19.18 -6.38
C THR A 28 -6.13 17.67 -6.18
N HIS A 29 -5.54 17.21 -5.08
CA HIS A 29 -5.44 15.79 -4.69
C HIS A 29 -5.30 15.67 -3.16
N SER A 30 -5.13 14.46 -2.62
CA SER A 30 -4.89 14.22 -1.18
C SER A 30 -3.47 14.53 -0.71
N ILE A 31 -2.62 15.04 -1.59
CA ILE A 31 -1.27 15.53 -1.28
C ILE A 31 -1.09 16.94 -1.83
N MET A 32 -0.28 17.75 -1.14
CA MET A 32 0.09 19.08 -1.62
C MET A 32 0.97 18.98 -2.87
N ASP A 33 0.87 19.98 -3.76
CA ASP A 33 1.75 20.14 -4.91
C ASP A 33 1.64 19.02 -5.97
N ALA A 34 0.53 18.29 -5.98
CA ALA A 34 0.15 17.43 -7.10
C ALA A 34 -0.01 18.25 -8.40
N ALA A 35 0.38 17.64 -9.52
CA ALA A 35 0.35 18.28 -10.82
C ALA A 35 -0.03 17.31 -11.94
N CYS A 36 -0.75 17.80 -12.94
CA CYS A 36 -0.90 17.13 -14.23
C CYS A 36 0.15 17.64 -15.22
N LEU A 37 0.47 16.84 -16.22
CA LEU A 37 1.49 17.14 -17.23
C LEU A 37 0.88 17.18 -18.63
N ALA A 38 1.23 18.22 -19.38
CA ALA A 38 1.01 18.37 -20.81
C ALA A 38 2.37 18.21 -21.51
N LEU A 39 2.48 17.15 -22.31
CA LEU A 39 3.68 16.74 -23.03
C LEU A 39 3.47 16.97 -24.51
N GLN A 40 3.98 18.08 -25.02
CA GLN A 40 3.96 18.33 -26.46
C GLN A 40 4.96 17.40 -27.14
N THR A 41 4.45 16.61 -28.09
CA THR A 41 5.23 15.76 -28.98
C THR A 41 5.12 16.27 -30.43
N PRO A 42 5.94 15.78 -31.38
CA PRO A 42 5.75 16.07 -32.80
C PRO A 42 4.38 15.65 -33.36
N LEU A 43 3.73 14.62 -32.78
CA LEU A 43 2.42 14.13 -33.22
C LEU A 43 1.24 14.87 -32.59
N GLY A 44 1.47 15.61 -31.50
CA GLY A 44 0.42 16.31 -30.77
C GLY A 44 0.63 16.30 -29.26
N LEU A 45 -0.35 16.86 -28.55
CA LEU A 45 -0.28 17.05 -27.10
C LEU A 45 -0.76 15.80 -26.35
N VAL A 46 0.07 15.26 -25.46
CA VAL A 46 -0.33 14.19 -24.54
C VAL A 46 -0.55 14.79 -23.16
N VAL A 47 -1.73 14.57 -22.58
CA VAL A 47 -2.05 15.02 -21.22
C VAL A 47 -2.07 13.81 -20.29
N HIS A 48 -1.31 13.87 -19.21
CA HIS A 48 -1.38 12.92 -18.10
C HIS A 48 -1.92 13.64 -16.86
N THR A 49 -3.08 13.22 -16.35
CA THR A 49 -3.75 13.92 -15.25
C THR A 49 -2.95 13.87 -13.94
N GLY A 50 -2.12 12.83 -13.79
CA GLY A 50 -1.67 12.42 -12.46
C GLY A 50 -2.88 11.97 -11.64
N ASP A 51 -2.69 11.82 -10.33
CA ASP A 51 -3.79 11.56 -9.42
C ASP A 51 -4.45 12.90 -9.10
N PHE A 52 -5.76 13.00 -9.31
CA PHE A 52 -6.46 14.26 -9.21
C PHE A 52 -7.89 14.09 -8.73
N ARG A 53 -8.45 15.21 -8.31
CA ARG A 53 -9.87 15.49 -8.17
C ARG A 53 -10.13 16.93 -8.55
N PHE A 54 -11.39 17.36 -8.59
CA PHE A 54 -11.75 18.77 -8.68
C PHE A 54 -12.31 19.23 -7.34
N ASP A 55 -11.46 19.86 -6.53
CA ASP A 55 -11.90 20.58 -5.34
C ASP A 55 -12.09 22.07 -5.69
N PRO A 56 -13.32 22.60 -5.65
CA PRO A 56 -13.57 24.02 -5.95
C PRO A 56 -13.11 24.95 -4.82
N THR A 57 -12.90 24.42 -3.61
CA THR A 57 -12.55 25.19 -2.42
C THR A 57 -11.40 24.55 -1.64
N PRO A 58 -10.23 24.31 -2.29
CA PRO A 58 -9.11 23.62 -1.67
C PRO A 58 -8.57 24.39 -0.47
N ILE A 59 -7.90 23.69 0.45
CA ILE A 59 -7.45 24.24 1.73
C ILE A 59 -6.35 25.29 1.55
N ASP A 60 -5.43 25.09 0.61
CA ASP A 60 -4.35 26.05 0.33
C ASP A 60 -4.71 27.07 -0.77
N GLY A 61 -5.97 27.10 -1.22
CA GLY A 61 -6.45 28.01 -2.25
C GLY A 61 -5.94 27.70 -3.67
N ARG A 62 -5.19 26.62 -3.88
CA ARG A 62 -4.64 26.25 -5.20
C ARG A 62 -5.58 25.30 -5.93
N ALA A 63 -6.63 25.87 -6.52
CA ALA A 63 -7.57 25.12 -7.34
C ALA A 63 -6.93 24.69 -8.67
N THR A 64 -7.43 23.58 -9.23
CA THR A 64 -7.07 23.14 -10.58
C THR A 64 -7.52 24.21 -11.60
N PRO A 65 -6.63 24.71 -12.48
CA PRO A 65 -6.97 25.77 -13.42
C PRO A 65 -7.79 25.23 -14.60
N LEU A 66 -9.10 25.07 -14.42
CA LEU A 66 -10.00 24.48 -15.41
C LEU A 66 -9.96 25.20 -16.77
N HIS A 67 -9.78 26.51 -16.78
CA HIS A 67 -9.64 27.31 -18.00
C HIS A 67 -8.43 26.89 -18.83
N ARG A 68 -7.31 26.55 -18.18
CA ARG A 68 -6.09 26.15 -18.89
C ARG A 68 -6.20 24.70 -19.41
N LEU A 69 -6.91 23.83 -18.69
CA LEU A 69 -7.30 22.51 -19.20
C LEU A 69 -8.17 22.63 -20.46
N ALA A 70 -9.14 23.56 -20.45
CA ALA A 70 -9.98 23.84 -21.62
C ALA A 70 -9.16 24.36 -22.81
N GLN A 71 -8.20 25.26 -22.56
CA GLN A 71 -7.28 25.75 -23.60
C GLN A 71 -6.42 24.62 -24.20
N TRP A 72 -5.95 23.66 -23.41
CA TRP A 72 -5.28 22.48 -23.97
C TRP A 72 -6.21 21.69 -24.91
N GLY A 73 -7.50 21.61 -24.58
CA GLY A 73 -8.50 21.02 -25.48
C GLY A 73 -8.67 21.80 -26.78
N ASP A 74 -8.60 23.13 -26.74
CA ASP A 74 -8.66 23.99 -27.95
C ASP A 74 -7.38 23.88 -28.78
N GLU A 75 -6.22 23.66 -28.13
CA GLU A 75 -4.93 23.39 -28.78
C GLU A 75 -4.89 22.00 -29.46
N GLY A 76 -5.85 21.11 -29.16
CA GLY A 76 -5.97 19.77 -29.72
C GLY A 76 -5.15 18.73 -28.97
N VAL A 77 -5.79 18.00 -28.05
CA VAL A 77 -5.14 16.92 -27.29
C VAL A 77 -5.18 15.61 -28.07
N LEU A 78 -4.00 15.04 -28.33
CA LEU A 78 -3.85 13.74 -29.00
C LEU A 78 -4.30 12.60 -28.10
N LEU A 79 -3.80 12.55 -26.86
CA LEU A 79 -4.04 11.46 -25.91
C LEU A 79 -4.24 12.02 -24.50
N LEU A 80 -5.30 11.59 -23.83
CA LEU A 80 -5.49 11.77 -22.39
C LEU A 80 -5.23 10.45 -21.66
N ALA A 81 -4.25 10.45 -20.76
CA ALA A 81 -4.01 9.42 -19.76
C ALA A 81 -4.57 9.88 -18.41
N SER A 82 -5.63 9.24 -17.92
CA SER A 82 -6.40 9.73 -16.76
C SER A 82 -6.52 8.72 -15.61
N ASP A 83 -6.37 9.21 -14.38
CA ASP A 83 -6.58 8.45 -13.13
C ASP A 83 -7.98 7.81 -13.10
N SER A 84 -8.05 6.52 -12.80
CA SER A 84 -9.27 5.70 -12.85
C SER A 84 -9.74 5.23 -11.47
N THR A 85 -9.02 5.56 -10.40
CA THR A 85 -9.19 5.00 -9.04
C THR A 85 -10.64 4.96 -8.56
N ASN A 86 -11.41 6.02 -8.82
CA ASN A 86 -12.79 6.19 -8.36
C ASN A 86 -13.82 6.16 -9.52
N ALA A 87 -13.49 5.55 -10.66
CA ALA A 87 -14.38 5.51 -11.83
C ALA A 87 -15.75 4.88 -11.54
N THR A 88 -15.82 3.94 -10.60
CA THR A 88 -17.08 3.30 -10.16
C THR A 88 -17.90 4.14 -9.18
N ARG A 89 -17.37 5.28 -8.70
CA ARG A 89 -18.06 6.11 -7.72
C ARG A 89 -18.87 7.20 -8.43
N PRO A 90 -20.22 7.15 -8.35
CA PRO A 90 -21.07 8.09 -9.07
C PRO A 90 -20.99 9.50 -8.47
N GLY A 91 -21.39 10.50 -9.24
CA GLY A 91 -21.45 11.88 -8.76
C GLY A 91 -20.09 12.58 -8.72
N ALA A 92 -19.98 13.56 -7.83
CA ALA A 92 -18.76 14.34 -7.57
C ALA A 92 -18.39 14.26 -6.08
N GLY A 93 -17.10 14.26 -5.77
CA GLY A 93 -16.62 14.21 -4.40
C GLY A 93 -16.79 15.54 -3.64
N PRO A 94 -17.09 15.54 -2.32
CA PRO A 94 -17.18 16.75 -1.52
C PRO A 94 -15.82 17.40 -1.30
N SER A 95 -15.74 18.73 -1.27
CA SER A 95 -14.49 19.48 -1.01
C SER A 95 -13.79 19.01 0.27
N GLU A 96 -12.45 19.01 0.30
CA GLU A 96 -11.64 18.77 1.50
C GLU A 96 -12.01 19.70 2.67
N ARG A 97 -12.59 20.88 2.37
CA ARG A 97 -13.03 21.88 3.35
C ARG A 97 -14.17 21.41 4.26
N VAL A 98 -14.94 20.40 3.87
CA VAL A 98 -16.01 19.85 4.74
C VAL A 98 -15.45 19.12 5.95
N VAL A 99 -14.18 18.70 5.90
CA VAL A 99 -13.58 17.88 6.96
C VAL A 99 -13.26 18.69 8.21
N GLY A 100 -12.78 19.92 8.08
CA GLY A 100 -12.47 20.80 9.21
C GLY A 100 -13.66 21.04 10.15
N PRO A 101 -14.85 21.45 9.66
CA PRO A 101 -16.06 21.55 10.48
C PRO A 101 -16.43 20.24 11.19
N ALA A 102 -16.37 19.10 10.49
CA ALA A 102 -16.70 17.80 11.07
C ALA A 102 -15.71 17.41 12.19
N LEU A 103 -14.41 17.64 12.00
CA LEU A 103 -13.38 17.44 13.02
C LEU A 103 -13.61 18.35 14.23
N ARG A 104 -13.92 19.64 14.01
CA ARG A 104 -14.22 20.59 15.09
C ARG A 104 -15.39 20.12 15.94
N GLN A 105 -16.49 19.71 15.30
CA GLN A 105 -17.69 19.24 15.98
C GLN A 105 -17.42 17.96 16.77
N ALA A 106 -16.70 17.01 16.16
CA ALA A 106 -16.33 15.76 16.83
C ALA A 106 -15.47 16.00 18.08
N MET A 107 -14.51 16.94 18.00
CA MET A 107 -13.65 17.30 19.13
C MET A 107 -14.38 18.08 20.23
N ALA A 108 -15.37 18.90 19.88
CA ALA A 108 -16.14 19.69 20.85
C ALA A 108 -16.97 18.79 21.79
N GLY A 109 -17.51 17.68 21.29
CA GLY A 109 -18.28 16.73 22.09
C GLY A 109 -17.44 15.75 22.92
N ALA A 110 -16.13 15.75 22.78
CA ALA A 110 -15.26 14.77 23.43
C ALA A 110 -14.94 15.16 24.88
N LYS A 111 -15.18 14.24 25.83
CA LYS A 111 -14.86 14.45 27.26
C LYS A 111 -13.43 14.02 27.61
N GLY A 112 -12.88 13.01 26.95
CA GLY A 112 -11.50 12.56 27.12
C GLY A 112 -10.52 13.15 26.10
N ARG A 113 -9.40 12.44 25.91
CA ARG A 113 -8.44 12.69 24.82
C ARG A 113 -9.11 12.41 23.48
N VAL A 114 -8.66 13.12 22.46
CA VAL A 114 -9.07 12.83 21.07
C VAL A 114 -7.86 12.29 20.31
N PHE A 115 -7.95 11.07 19.82
CA PHE A 115 -6.99 10.49 18.89
C PHE A 115 -7.52 10.69 17.48
N VAL A 116 -6.72 11.21 16.57
CA VAL A 116 -7.07 11.32 15.15
C VAL A 116 -6.04 10.58 14.33
N THR A 117 -6.50 9.69 13.46
CA THR A 117 -5.64 9.02 12.49
C THR A 117 -6.02 9.41 11.06
N THR A 118 -5.00 9.61 10.24
CA THR A 118 -5.08 9.97 8.82
C THR A 118 -3.78 9.50 8.14
N PHE A 119 -3.74 9.53 6.81
CA PHE A 119 -2.50 9.34 6.07
C PHE A 119 -1.50 10.45 6.40
N ALA A 120 -0.27 10.07 6.73
CA ALA A 120 0.79 11.02 7.09
C ALA A 120 1.19 11.96 5.94
N SER A 121 0.87 11.61 4.70
CA SER A 121 1.08 12.45 3.51
C SER A 121 -0.01 13.51 3.31
N ASN A 122 -1.18 13.37 3.95
CA ASN A 122 -2.29 14.30 3.75
C ASN A 122 -2.16 15.54 4.67
N MET A 123 -1.29 16.46 4.26
CA MET A 123 -1.00 17.68 5.01
C MET A 123 -2.16 18.67 5.05
N PHE A 124 -3.06 18.63 4.07
CA PHE A 124 -4.32 19.39 4.13
C PHE A 124 -5.17 18.93 5.32
N ARG A 125 -5.29 17.61 5.50
CA ARG A 125 -5.99 17.04 6.64
C ARG A 125 -5.31 17.37 7.96
N VAL A 126 -3.98 17.26 8.02
CA VAL A 126 -3.22 17.60 9.23
C VAL A 126 -3.42 19.07 9.62
N GLN A 127 -3.39 20.02 8.66
CA GLN A 127 -3.70 21.43 8.92
C GLN A 127 -5.09 21.57 9.55
N GLN A 128 -6.11 20.93 8.97
CA GLN A 128 -7.48 21.01 9.48
C GLN A 128 -7.62 20.39 10.88
N ILE A 129 -6.88 19.32 11.20
CA ILE A 129 -6.84 18.74 12.55
C ILE A 129 -6.21 19.72 13.55
N LEU A 130 -5.11 20.37 13.16
CA LEU A 130 -4.44 21.39 14.00
C LEU A 130 -5.36 22.58 14.26
N ASP A 131 -6.04 23.08 13.22
CA ASP A 131 -6.99 24.18 13.34
C ASP A 131 -8.18 23.80 14.23
N ALA A 132 -8.67 22.56 14.09
CA ALA A 132 -9.76 22.05 14.90
C ALA A 132 -9.36 21.92 16.39
N ALA A 133 -8.15 21.41 16.66
CA ALA A 133 -7.61 21.31 18.01
C ALA A 133 -7.47 22.70 18.65
N ALA A 134 -6.91 23.67 17.90
CA ALA A 134 -6.75 25.04 18.38
C ALA A 134 -8.09 25.70 18.72
N SER A 135 -9.11 25.53 17.86
CA SER A 135 -10.46 26.08 18.10
C SER A 135 -11.15 25.48 19.34
N ASN A 136 -10.84 24.22 19.66
CA ASN A 136 -11.32 23.52 20.86
C ASN A 136 -10.39 23.69 22.06
N ARG A 137 -9.39 24.59 21.99
CA ARG A 137 -8.40 24.86 23.06
C ARG A 137 -7.63 23.61 23.51
N ARG A 138 -7.42 22.67 22.59
CA ARG A 138 -6.63 21.45 22.81
C ARG A 138 -5.21 21.62 22.27
N LYS A 139 -4.23 21.09 22.99
CA LYS A 139 -2.85 20.92 22.54
C LYS A 139 -2.75 19.67 21.66
N VAL A 140 -1.73 19.61 20.82
CA VAL A 140 -1.54 18.53 19.85
C VAL A 140 -0.23 17.81 20.11
N ALA A 141 -0.28 16.48 20.20
CA ALA A 141 0.90 15.62 20.16
C ALA A 141 0.90 14.82 18.85
N LEU A 142 2.07 14.67 18.23
CA LEU A 142 2.25 13.82 17.06
C LEU A 142 2.84 12.48 17.53
N VAL A 143 2.27 11.37 17.05
CA VAL A 143 2.78 10.02 17.34
C VAL A 143 3.08 9.31 16.03
N GLY A 144 4.36 9.29 15.67
CA GLY A 144 4.90 8.54 14.55
C GLY A 144 5.97 9.32 13.80
N HIS A 145 7.16 8.74 13.65
CA HIS A 145 8.32 9.42 13.05
C HIS A 145 8.07 9.94 11.63
N GLY A 146 7.34 9.20 10.80
CA GLY A 146 6.99 9.65 9.45
C GLY A 146 6.14 10.92 9.46
N LEU A 147 5.15 10.98 10.37
CA LEU A 147 4.27 12.14 10.54
C LEU A 147 5.04 13.34 11.10
N GLU A 148 5.85 13.13 12.14
CA GLU A 148 6.68 14.19 12.73
C GLU A 148 7.62 14.84 11.71
N ARG A 149 8.32 14.01 10.92
CA ARG A 149 9.21 14.50 9.84
C ARG A 149 8.44 15.28 8.78
N ALA A 150 7.29 14.77 8.35
CA ALA A 150 6.47 15.43 7.35
C ALA A 150 5.95 16.79 7.85
N VAL A 151 5.40 16.84 9.07
CA VAL A 151 4.91 18.07 9.69
C VAL A 151 6.04 19.10 9.83
N LYS A 152 7.21 18.69 10.34
CA LYS A 152 8.38 19.56 10.47
C LYS A 152 8.81 20.15 9.11
N ALA A 153 8.98 19.30 8.10
CA ALA A 153 9.38 19.75 6.77
C ALA A 153 8.37 20.74 6.18
N MET A 154 7.07 20.48 6.33
CA MET A 154 6.02 21.34 5.81
C MET A 154 5.89 22.68 6.53
N MET A 155 6.20 22.71 7.83
CA MET A 155 6.34 23.96 8.59
C MET A 155 7.56 24.78 8.11
N GLU A 156 8.70 24.13 7.88
CA GLU A 156 9.93 24.78 7.41
C GLU A 156 9.76 25.45 6.03
N ILE A 157 9.01 24.82 5.13
CA ILE A 157 8.70 25.40 3.81
C ILE A 157 7.44 26.29 3.81
N GLY A 158 6.86 26.57 4.99
CA GLY A 158 5.72 27.49 5.15
C GLY A 158 4.38 26.97 4.59
N ARG A 159 4.27 25.67 4.31
CA ARG A 159 3.05 25.02 3.78
C ARG A 159 2.11 24.53 4.87
N LEU A 160 2.60 24.39 6.10
CA LEU A 160 1.79 24.12 7.29
C LEU A 160 1.92 25.29 8.28
N ARG A 161 0.78 25.85 8.70
CA ARG A 161 0.72 26.99 9.63
C ARG A 161 0.29 26.49 11.01
N VAL A 162 1.18 26.64 12.00
CA VAL A 162 0.93 26.15 13.35
C VAL A 162 1.08 27.29 14.34
N ARG A 163 0.06 27.50 15.18
CA ARG A 163 0.14 28.49 16.26
C ARG A 163 1.24 28.10 17.25
N LYS A 164 2.06 29.06 17.68
CA LYS A 164 3.14 28.83 18.65
C LYS A 164 2.61 28.11 19.91
N GLY A 165 3.27 27.03 20.28
CA GLY A 165 2.92 26.20 21.43
C GLY A 165 1.65 25.35 21.27
N LEU A 166 1.08 25.22 20.06
CA LEU A 166 -0.04 24.29 19.81
C LEU A 166 0.44 22.84 19.85
N ILE A 167 1.53 22.55 19.14
CA ILE A 167 2.17 21.24 19.13
C ILE A 167 3.11 21.15 20.35
N VAL A 168 3.01 20.05 21.08
CA VAL A 168 3.82 19.73 22.25
C VAL A 168 4.53 18.39 22.06
N SER A 169 5.61 18.15 22.79
CA SER A 169 6.26 16.85 22.82
C SER A 169 5.36 15.78 23.44
N VAL A 170 5.64 14.50 23.16
CA VAL A 170 4.91 13.37 23.76
C VAL A 170 5.09 13.34 25.28
N GLN A 171 6.27 13.74 25.77
CA GLN A 171 6.60 13.89 27.18
C GLN A 171 5.72 14.92 27.88
N GLU A 172 5.53 16.08 27.24
CA GLU A 172 4.63 17.13 27.75
C GLU A 172 3.17 16.70 27.66
N ALA A 173 2.78 16.05 26.56
CA ALA A 173 1.43 15.56 26.34
C ALA A 173 0.93 14.63 27.46
N ALA A 174 1.81 13.79 28.00
CA ALA A 174 1.50 12.91 29.13
C ALA A 174 1.08 13.65 30.42
N LYS A 175 1.42 14.94 30.54
CA LYS A 175 1.11 15.79 31.70
C LYS A 175 -0.12 16.69 31.46
N ILE A 176 -0.68 16.69 30.25
CA ILE A 176 -1.84 17.53 29.90
C ILE A 176 -3.12 16.80 30.28
N GLU A 177 -4.09 17.55 30.82
CA GLU A 177 -5.43 17.05 31.11
C GLU A 177 -6.06 16.38 29.87
N PRO A 178 -6.71 15.20 30.01
CA PRO A 178 -7.28 14.44 28.88
C PRO A 178 -8.13 15.28 27.91
N GLN A 179 -9.06 16.07 28.43
CA GLN A 179 -9.97 16.94 27.67
C GLN A 179 -9.27 18.09 26.93
N ARG A 180 -7.98 18.31 27.17
CA ARG A 180 -7.17 19.37 26.52
C ARG A 180 -6.15 18.80 25.54
N LEU A 181 -6.20 17.51 25.22
CA LEU A 181 -5.23 16.86 24.35
C LEU A 181 -5.89 16.28 23.09
N VAL A 182 -5.24 16.51 21.95
CA VAL A 182 -5.43 15.80 20.69
C VAL A 182 -4.12 15.08 20.37
N VAL A 183 -4.21 13.82 19.95
CA VAL A 183 -3.08 13.03 19.48
C VAL A 183 -3.28 12.69 18.01
N ILE A 184 -2.42 13.18 17.13
CA ILE A 184 -2.41 12.76 15.72
C ILE A 184 -1.47 11.56 15.60
N ALA A 185 -2.02 10.40 15.26
CA ALA A 185 -1.27 9.15 15.23
C ALA A 185 -1.32 8.47 13.87
N THR A 186 -0.18 7.92 13.44
CA THR A 186 -0.14 6.98 12.31
C THR A 186 -0.87 5.68 12.66
N GLY A 187 -1.16 4.84 11.66
CA GLY A 187 -1.83 3.56 11.89
C GLY A 187 -3.27 3.49 11.37
N SER A 188 -3.60 4.33 10.39
CA SER A 188 -4.96 4.43 9.85
C SER A 188 -5.45 3.15 9.18
N GLN A 189 -4.54 2.22 8.85
CA GLN A 189 -4.81 0.94 8.20
C GLN A 189 -4.60 -0.26 9.16
N GLY A 190 -4.39 -0.02 10.45
CA GLY A 190 -4.17 -1.10 11.43
C GLY A 190 -2.74 -1.65 11.44
N GLU A 191 -1.77 -0.90 10.89
CA GLU A 191 -0.38 -1.33 10.80
C GLU A 191 0.18 -1.62 12.21
N ARG A 192 0.77 -2.81 12.39
CA ARG A 192 1.16 -3.36 13.71
C ARG A 192 2.01 -2.39 14.55
N PHE A 193 3.03 -1.79 13.94
CA PHE A 193 4.01 -0.94 14.63
C PHE A 193 3.65 0.55 14.63
N ALA A 194 2.50 0.93 14.06
CA ALA A 194 2.10 2.32 13.97
C ALA A 194 1.60 2.87 15.32
N GLY A 195 1.60 4.21 15.43
CA GLY A 195 1.33 4.91 16.68
C GLY A 195 0.00 4.53 17.32
N LEU A 196 -1.09 4.61 16.56
CA LEU A 196 -2.43 4.33 17.07
C LEU A 196 -2.58 2.87 17.51
N THR A 197 -2.02 1.92 16.74
CA THR A 197 -2.06 0.49 17.07
C THR A 197 -1.35 0.19 18.38
N ARG A 198 -0.15 0.76 18.57
CA ARG A 198 0.59 0.61 19.83
C ARG A 198 -0.15 1.23 21.01
N ILE A 199 -0.79 2.39 20.83
CA ILE A 199 -1.60 3.04 21.87
C ILE A 199 -2.81 2.17 22.23
N ALA A 200 -3.56 1.68 21.24
CA ALA A 200 -4.75 0.85 21.45
C ALA A 200 -4.41 -0.49 22.14
N ARG A 201 -3.22 -1.05 21.87
CA ARG A 201 -2.70 -2.24 22.57
C ARG A 201 -2.08 -1.94 23.94
N GLY A 202 -1.87 -0.67 24.29
CA GLY A 202 -1.20 -0.27 25.53
C GLY A 202 0.32 -0.48 25.51
N GLU A 203 0.91 -0.62 24.33
CA GLU A 203 2.34 -0.83 24.08
C GLU A 203 3.10 0.50 23.85
N HIS A 204 2.39 1.63 23.81
CA HIS A 204 3.01 2.94 23.68
C HIS A 204 3.47 3.45 25.06
N PRO A 205 4.76 3.84 25.24
CA PRO A 205 5.35 4.03 26.56
C PRO A 205 4.76 5.21 27.35
N GLN A 206 4.31 6.25 26.66
CA GLN A 206 3.95 7.54 27.30
C GLN A 206 2.49 7.95 27.12
N ILE A 207 1.79 7.34 26.17
CA ILE A 207 0.42 7.72 25.80
C ILE A 207 -0.43 6.47 25.91
N LYS A 208 -1.44 6.53 26.77
CA LYS A 208 -2.37 5.42 27.01
C LYS A 208 -3.76 5.85 26.58
N MET A 209 -4.53 4.89 26.09
CA MET A 209 -5.95 5.08 25.81
C MET A 209 -6.74 4.68 27.06
N GLU A 210 -7.69 5.52 27.43
CA GLU A 210 -8.53 5.39 28.62
C GLU A 210 -10.03 5.41 28.25
N SER A 211 -10.87 5.00 29.19
CA SER A 211 -12.32 5.04 29.00
C SER A 211 -12.81 6.48 28.83
N GLY A 212 -13.69 6.70 27.84
CA GLY A 212 -14.21 8.04 27.51
C GLY A 212 -13.36 8.83 26.50
N ASP A 213 -12.22 8.29 26.06
CA ASP A 213 -11.47 8.81 24.92
C ASP A 213 -12.25 8.63 23.60
N LEU A 214 -11.94 9.49 22.63
CA LEU A 214 -12.52 9.45 21.29
C LEU A 214 -11.43 9.18 20.25
N VAL A 215 -11.64 8.20 19.38
CA VAL A 215 -10.78 7.92 18.23
C VAL A 215 -11.51 8.26 16.93
N ILE A 216 -10.91 9.14 16.14
CA ILE A 216 -11.43 9.60 14.85
C ILE A 216 -10.57 9.00 13.73
N PHE A 217 -11.18 8.15 12.91
CA PHE A 217 -10.58 7.68 11.65
C PHE A 217 -10.94 8.66 10.54
N SER A 218 -10.00 9.53 10.20
CA SER A 218 -10.08 10.49 9.10
C SER A 218 -9.47 9.90 7.81
N SER A 219 -9.73 8.62 7.57
CA SER A 219 -9.22 7.83 6.44
C SER A 219 -10.31 6.88 5.96
N SER A 220 -10.20 6.44 4.70
CA SER A 220 -10.85 5.23 4.24
C SER A 220 -9.98 4.01 4.54
N ILE A 221 -10.61 2.84 4.57
CA ILE A 221 -9.91 1.56 4.59
C ILE A 221 -9.45 1.27 3.17
N VAL A 222 -8.16 1.01 3.00
CA VAL A 222 -7.59 0.55 1.73
C VAL A 222 -7.97 -0.92 1.57
N PRO A 223 -8.48 -1.35 0.40
CA PRO A 223 -8.83 -2.75 0.16
C PRO A 223 -7.73 -3.72 0.57
N GLY A 224 -8.09 -4.78 1.31
CA GLY A 224 -7.16 -5.77 1.88
C GLY A 224 -6.75 -5.51 3.33
N ASN A 225 -7.01 -4.31 3.87
CA ASN A 225 -6.70 -3.96 5.26
C ASN A 225 -7.89 -4.04 6.21
N GLU A 226 -9.06 -4.50 5.76
CA GLU A 226 -10.31 -4.53 6.52
C GLU A 226 -10.14 -5.28 7.85
N ARG A 227 -9.50 -6.44 7.82
CA ARG A 227 -9.26 -7.25 9.01
C ARG A 227 -8.34 -6.56 10.02
N GLN A 228 -7.29 -5.90 9.54
CA GLN A 228 -6.33 -5.20 10.39
C GLN A 228 -6.98 -4.01 11.09
N VAL A 229 -7.77 -3.23 10.34
CA VAL A 229 -8.54 -2.10 10.88
C VAL A 229 -9.60 -2.57 11.87
N ALA A 230 -10.32 -3.66 11.58
CA ALA A 230 -11.31 -4.23 12.49
C ALA A 230 -10.67 -4.64 13.82
N HIS A 231 -9.54 -5.36 13.79
CA HIS A 231 -8.80 -5.72 15.00
C HIS A 231 -8.32 -4.50 15.79
N LEU A 232 -7.89 -3.44 15.10
CA LEU A 232 -7.53 -2.17 15.75
C LEU A 232 -8.74 -1.55 16.46
N MET A 233 -9.90 -1.49 15.80
CA MET A 233 -11.14 -1.01 16.40
C MET A 233 -11.54 -1.83 17.63
N ASP A 234 -11.41 -3.15 17.59
CA ASP A 234 -11.67 -4.01 18.76
C ASP A 234 -10.77 -3.65 19.94
N HIS A 235 -9.47 -3.41 19.71
CA HIS A 235 -8.57 -2.97 20.77
C HIS A 235 -8.96 -1.60 21.34
N ILE A 236 -9.40 -0.67 20.50
CA ILE A 236 -9.89 0.64 20.93
C ILE A 236 -11.13 0.47 21.83
N TYR A 237 -12.12 -0.32 21.39
CA TYR A 237 -13.34 -0.56 22.17
C TYR A 237 -13.07 -1.30 23.48
N ARG A 238 -12.13 -2.25 23.51
CA ARG A 238 -11.70 -2.93 24.75
C ARG A 238 -11.12 -1.96 25.79
N ARG A 239 -10.66 -0.78 25.39
CA ARG A 239 -10.18 0.28 26.31
C ARG A 239 -11.28 1.25 26.76
N GLY A 240 -12.52 1.04 26.33
CA GLY A 240 -13.65 1.93 26.65
C GLY A 240 -13.64 3.24 25.87
N ALA A 241 -12.82 3.34 24.82
CA ALA A 241 -12.82 4.47 23.92
C ALA A 241 -13.89 4.29 22.82
N ARG A 242 -14.37 5.41 22.28
CA ARG A 242 -15.35 5.43 21.20
C ARG A 242 -14.68 5.66 19.86
N VAL A 243 -15.19 5.04 18.80
CA VAL A 243 -14.71 5.25 17.43
C VAL A 243 -15.72 6.07 16.62
N VAL A 244 -15.22 7.03 15.84
CA VAL A 244 -15.98 7.71 14.79
C VAL A 244 -15.18 7.64 13.48
N HIS A 245 -15.85 7.29 12.39
CA HIS A 245 -15.23 7.10 11.07
C HIS A 245 -16.15 7.56 9.95
N ALA A 246 -15.66 7.55 8.70
CA ALA A 246 -16.39 8.01 7.53
C ALA A 246 -17.77 7.36 7.32
N GLY A 247 -17.92 6.07 7.65
CA GLY A 247 -19.23 5.39 7.62
C GLY A 247 -20.28 5.95 8.60
N HIS A 248 -19.87 6.55 9.73
CA HIS A 248 -20.78 7.22 10.67
C HIS A 248 -21.02 8.69 10.30
N ASN A 249 -19.96 9.36 9.84
CA ASN A 249 -20.01 10.74 9.37
C ASN A 249 -19.16 10.86 8.09
N PRO A 250 -19.80 10.88 6.90
CA PRO A 250 -19.10 10.96 5.62
C PRO A 250 -18.20 12.19 5.48
N SER A 251 -18.43 13.24 6.28
CA SER A 251 -17.62 14.47 6.24
C SER A 251 -16.26 14.33 6.92
N LEU A 252 -15.96 13.23 7.62
CA LEU A 252 -14.66 13.02 8.28
C LEU A 252 -13.55 12.56 7.34
N HIS A 253 -13.90 12.14 6.14
CA HIS A 253 -12.94 11.73 5.12
C HIS A 253 -13.51 12.00 3.74
N VAL A 254 -12.70 12.63 2.89
CA VAL A 254 -12.94 12.74 1.46
C VAL A 254 -11.80 12.04 0.71
N SER A 255 -12.14 11.46 -0.44
CA SER A 255 -11.15 10.82 -1.30
C SER A 255 -10.24 11.86 -1.97
N GLY A 256 -9.00 11.46 -2.27
CA GLY A 256 -8.11 12.24 -3.11
C GLY A 256 -8.43 12.16 -4.60
N HIS A 257 -9.21 11.17 -5.04
CA HIS A 257 -9.40 10.84 -6.46
C HIS A 257 -10.77 11.26 -6.98
N ALA A 258 -10.81 11.70 -8.23
CA ALA A 258 -11.98 12.18 -8.96
C ALA A 258 -13.08 11.12 -9.06
N TYR A 259 -14.33 11.51 -8.80
CA TYR A 259 -15.50 10.66 -9.00
C TYR A 259 -15.96 10.72 -10.46
N ALA A 260 -16.89 9.85 -10.86
CA ALA A 260 -17.32 9.70 -12.25
C ALA A 260 -17.70 11.03 -12.96
N HIS A 261 -18.36 11.98 -12.28
CA HIS A 261 -18.70 13.27 -12.91
C HIS A 261 -17.47 14.17 -13.09
N GLU A 262 -16.52 14.13 -12.15
CA GLU A 262 -15.26 14.88 -12.25
C GLU A 262 -14.38 14.30 -13.35
N LEU A 263 -14.35 12.97 -13.50
CA LEU A 263 -13.66 12.28 -14.60
C LEU A 263 -14.25 12.68 -15.97
N LYS A 264 -15.58 12.65 -16.12
CA LYS A 264 -16.25 13.15 -17.33
C LYS A 264 -15.96 14.62 -17.58
N THR A 265 -15.90 15.45 -16.53
CA THR A 265 -15.56 16.87 -16.65
C THR A 265 -14.13 17.06 -17.20
N MET A 266 -13.16 16.28 -16.72
CA MET A 266 -11.80 16.29 -17.26
C MET A 266 -11.80 15.95 -18.76
N ILE A 267 -12.54 14.91 -19.16
CA ILE A 267 -12.65 14.50 -20.57
C ILE A 267 -13.28 15.61 -21.43
N GLN A 268 -14.35 16.26 -20.95
CA GLN A 268 -15.02 17.35 -21.67
C GLN A 268 -14.19 18.64 -21.75
N LEU A 269 -13.35 18.91 -20.75
CA LEU A 269 -12.43 20.05 -20.77
C LEU A 269 -11.27 19.81 -21.73
N VAL A 270 -10.69 18.61 -21.70
CA VAL A 270 -9.49 18.27 -22.49
C VAL A 270 -9.82 17.87 -23.93
N ARG A 271 -11.04 17.38 -24.22
CA ARG A 271 -11.50 16.96 -25.55
C ARG A 271 -10.46 16.13 -26.33
N PRO A 272 -9.94 15.03 -25.75
CA PRO A 272 -8.86 14.30 -26.36
C PRO A 272 -9.32 13.47 -27.56
N ARG A 273 -8.46 13.35 -28.58
CA ARG A 273 -8.69 12.45 -29.72
C ARG A 273 -8.68 10.99 -29.29
N TYR A 274 -7.74 10.61 -28.43
CA TYR A 274 -7.60 9.27 -27.88
C TYR A 274 -7.61 9.26 -26.35
N PHE A 275 -8.05 8.16 -25.75
CA PHE A 275 -8.15 8.02 -24.30
C PHE A 275 -7.53 6.72 -23.81
N MET A 276 -6.74 6.83 -22.74
CA MET A 276 -6.11 5.71 -22.04
C MET A 276 -6.40 5.85 -20.54
N PRO A 277 -7.28 5.03 -19.96
CA PRO A 277 -7.42 4.98 -18.51
C PRO A 277 -6.11 4.46 -17.91
N VAL A 278 -5.62 5.13 -16.86
CA VAL A 278 -4.44 4.74 -16.09
C VAL A 278 -4.77 4.76 -14.59
N HIS A 279 -3.85 4.29 -13.75
CA HIS A 279 -3.95 4.31 -12.30
C HIS A 279 -5.27 3.69 -11.76
N GLY A 280 -5.32 2.36 -11.76
CA GLY A 280 -6.44 1.58 -11.24
C GLY A 280 -6.28 0.08 -11.54
N GLU A 281 -6.95 -0.76 -10.75
CA GLU A 281 -7.15 -2.17 -11.11
C GLU A 281 -7.98 -2.30 -12.39
N TYR A 282 -7.88 -3.45 -13.07
CA TYR A 282 -8.47 -3.65 -14.41
C TYR A 282 -9.95 -3.26 -14.48
N ARG A 283 -10.75 -3.59 -13.46
CA ARG A 283 -12.17 -3.19 -13.38
C ARG A 283 -12.37 -1.67 -13.46
N TYR A 284 -11.51 -0.89 -12.81
CA TYR A 284 -11.62 0.57 -12.81
C TYR A 284 -11.19 1.16 -14.16
N LEU A 285 -10.20 0.54 -14.84
CA LEU A 285 -9.80 0.95 -16.18
C LEU A 285 -10.95 0.75 -17.18
N VAL A 286 -11.64 -0.39 -17.09
CA VAL A 286 -12.82 -0.68 -17.92
C VAL A 286 -13.91 0.34 -17.67
N GLU A 287 -14.29 0.56 -16.41
CA GLU A 287 -15.34 1.52 -16.05
C GLU A 287 -15.00 2.95 -16.50
N HIS A 288 -13.75 3.37 -16.36
CA HIS A 288 -13.32 4.69 -16.82
C HIS A 288 -13.37 4.83 -18.35
N ARG A 289 -13.06 3.75 -19.09
CA ARG A 289 -13.29 3.72 -20.53
C ARG A 289 -14.78 3.89 -20.84
N GLU A 290 -15.68 3.21 -20.15
CA GLU A 290 -17.12 3.39 -20.36
C GLU A 290 -17.58 4.83 -20.08
N LEU A 291 -17.01 5.51 -19.07
CA LEU A 291 -17.26 6.94 -18.85
C LEU A 291 -16.77 7.81 -20.01
N ALA A 292 -15.65 7.43 -20.66
CA ALA A 292 -15.11 8.11 -21.84
C ALA A 292 -16.00 7.90 -23.08
N LEU A 293 -16.51 6.68 -23.29
CA LEU A 293 -17.48 6.40 -24.36
C LEU A 293 -18.77 7.22 -24.17
N ALA A 294 -19.29 7.24 -22.94
CA ALA A 294 -20.44 8.05 -22.57
C ALA A 294 -20.19 9.57 -22.69
N SER A 295 -18.92 9.98 -22.78
CA SER A 295 -18.49 11.36 -23.01
C SER A 295 -18.25 11.68 -24.49
N GLY A 296 -18.50 10.73 -25.40
CA GLY A 296 -18.42 10.92 -26.85
C GLY A 296 -17.10 10.46 -27.49
N ILE A 297 -16.19 9.82 -26.75
CA ILE A 297 -14.98 9.25 -27.34
C ILE A 297 -15.34 7.91 -28.02
N PRO A 298 -15.05 7.71 -29.31
CA PRO A 298 -15.33 6.44 -29.98
C PRO A 298 -14.60 5.27 -29.33
N TYR A 299 -15.19 4.07 -29.32
CA TYR A 299 -14.55 2.87 -28.77
C TYR A 299 -13.17 2.60 -29.39
N ALA A 300 -13.06 2.74 -30.71
CA ALA A 300 -11.81 2.59 -31.46
C ALA A 300 -10.72 3.62 -31.10
N HIS A 301 -11.07 4.68 -30.37
CA HIS A 301 -10.16 5.72 -29.90
C HIS A 301 -9.74 5.53 -28.44
N THR A 302 -10.11 4.40 -27.83
CA THR A 302 -9.74 4.06 -26.46
C THR A 302 -8.80 2.85 -26.44
N VAL A 303 -7.89 2.81 -25.46
CA VAL A 303 -7.03 1.64 -25.25
C VAL A 303 -6.86 1.37 -23.76
N ILE A 304 -7.02 0.12 -23.35
CA ILE A 304 -6.68 -0.34 -21.99
C ILE A 304 -5.38 -1.12 -22.11
N ALA A 305 -4.34 -0.67 -21.41
CA ALA A 305 -3.05 -1.32 -21.38
C ALA A 305 -2.75 -1.87 -19.98
N GLU A 306 -2.15 -3.05 -19.93
CA GLU A 306 -1.59 -3.63 -18.72
C GLU A 306 -0.10 -3.27 -18.58
N ASN A 307 0.44 -3.44 -17.38
CA ASN A 307 1.88 -3.28 -17.17
C ASN A 307 2.66 -4.20 -18.12
N GLY A 308 3.60 -3.62 -18.87
CA GLY A 308 4.41 -4.34 -19.86
C GLY A 308 3.83 -4.35 -21.27
N GLN A 309 2.73 -3.63 -21.51
CA GLN A 309 2.24 -3.37 -22.86
C GLN A 309 2.55 -1.93 -23.25
N SER A 310 3.17 -1.74 -24.42
CA SER A 310 3.31 -0.41 -25.00
C SER A 310 2.00 0.04 -25.66
N VAL A 311 1.74 1.33 -25.68
CA VAL A 311 0.65 1.95 -26.44
C VAL A 311 1.27 2.75 -27.58
N VAL A 312 0.86 2.45 -28.81
CA VAL A 312 1.35 3.13 -30.01
C VAL A 312 0.26 4.05 -30.52
N VAL A 313 0.62 5.31 -30.75
CA VAL A 313 -0.21 6.31 -31.41
C VAL A 313 0.53 6.79 -32.64
N ASP A 314 -0.03 6.54 -33.81
CA ASP A 314 0.53 6.91 -35.12
C ASP A 314 -0.60 7.33 -36.09
N GLU A 315 -0.28 7.51 -37.37
CA GLU A 315 -1.25 7.89 -38.41
C GLU A 315 -2.40 6.87 -38.56
N LYS A 316 -2.20 5.61 -38.16
CA LYS A 316 -3.20 4.54 -38.24
C LYS A 316 -4.14 4.53 -37.03
N GLY A 317 -3.83 5.28 -35.97
CA GLY A 317 -4.66 5.37 -34.78
C GLY A 317 -3.92 5.04 -33.49
N ILE A 318 -4.71 4.66 -32.47
CA ILE A 318 -4.20 4.17 -31.19
C ILE A 318 -4.39 2.65 -31.10
N ARG A 319 -3.35 1.94 -30.62
CA ARG A 319 -3.39 0.49 -30.45
C ARG A 319 -2.37 0.02 -29.42
N LEU A 320 -2.52 -1.21 -28.96
CA LEU A 320 -1.47 -1.90 -28.23
C LEU A 320 -0.29 -2.19 -29.17
N GLY A 321 0.91 -1.93 -28.69
CA GLY A 321 2.16 -2.25 -29.35
C GLY A 321 2.78 -3.55 -28.81
N GLU A 322 4.10 -3.62 -28.94
CA GLU A 322 4.87 -4.75 -28.43
C GLU A 322 4.81 -4.84 -26.91
N ARG A 323 4.86 -6.07 -26.41
CA ARG A 323 5.04 -6.35 -24.99
C ARG A 323 6.53 -6.22 -24.64
N PHE A 324 6.80 -5.71 -23.44
CA PHE A 324 8.14 -5.62 -22.89
C PHE A 324 8.17 -6.24 -21.48
N ALA A 325 9.33 -6.75 -21.10
CA ALA A 325 9.50 -7.41 -19.81
C ALA A 325 9.32 -6.40 -18.67
N VAL A 326 8.33 -6.67 -17.82
CA VAL A 326 8.11 -5.96 -16.56
C VAL A 326 7.80 -6.96 -15.47
N GLY A 327 8.02 -6.57 -14.23
CA GLY A 327 7.66 -7.38 -13.08
C GLY A 327 7.80 -6.60 -11.78
N ALA A 328 7.13 -7.10 -10.75
CA ALA A 328 7.36 -6.62 -9.40
C ALA A 328 8.75 -7.08 -8.92
N VAL A 329 9.53 -6.12 -8.40
CA VAL A 329 10.72 -6.39 -7.58
C VAL A 329 10.26 -6.27 -6.14
N LEU A 330 10.26 -7.38 -5.43
CA LEU A 330 9.87 -7.43 -4.03
C LEU A 330 11.12 -7.11 -3.22
N VAL A 331 11.00 -6.24 -2.21
CA VAL A 331 12.14 -5.78 -1.41
C VAL A 331 11.88 -6.16 0.04
N ASP A 332 12.85 -6.81 0.67
CA ASP A 332 12.78 -7.09 2.11
C ASP A 332 13.01 -5.80 2.89
N ALA A 333 12.10 -5.48 3.82
CA ALA A 333 12.11 -4.21 4.52
C ALA A 333 13.29 -4.07 5.51
N GLU A 334 13.97 -5.16 5.87
CA GLU A 334 15.12 -5.13 6.76
C GLU A 334 16.43 -5.08 5.96
N SER A 335 16.61 -5.96 4.97
CA SER A 335 17.84 -5.98 4.18
C SER A 335 17.89 -4.91 3.08
N MET A 336 16.72 -4.36 2.67
CA MET A 336 16.56 -3.50 1.50
C MET A 336 17.01 -4.17 0.19
N GLU A 337 17.08 -5.51 0.18
CA GLU A 337 17.46 -6.31 -0.98
C GLU A 337 16.25 -6.89 -1.70
N ALA A 338 16.43 -7.18 -2.98
CA ALA A 338 15.41 -7.84 -3.78
C ALA A 338 15.22 -9.30 -3.31
N ILE A 339 13.96 -9.66 -3.03
CA ILE A 339 13.57 -11.02 -2.66
C ILE A 339 13.40 -11.85 -3.94
N ASP A 340 14.09 -12.99 -3.98
CA ASP A 340 13.92 -13.97 -5.04
C ASP A 340 12.54 -14.66 -5.00
N ARG A 341 11.98 -14.96 -6.17
CA ARG A 341 10.67 -15.61 -6.28
C ARG A 341 10.68 -17.04 -5.77
N GLY A 342 11.80 -17.77 -5.89
CA GLY A 342 11.99 -19.09 -5.31
C GLY A 342 11.88 -19.05 -3.79
N MET A 343 12.52 -18.06 -3.16
CA MET A 343 12.42 -17.85 -1.71
C MET A 343 10.97 -17.62 -1.26
N LEU A 344 10.17 -16.85 -2.01
CA LEU A 344 8.75 -16.65 -1.68
C LEU A 344 7.92 -17.92 -1.83
N ARG A 345 8.20 -18.73 -2.85
CA ARG A 345 7.56 -20.03 -3.03
C ARG A 345 7.85 -20.94 -1.84
N ASP A 346 9.09 -20.95 -1.36
CA ASP A 346 9.49 -21.77 -0.22
C ASP A 346 8.85 -21.27 1.08
N ARG A 347 8.86 -19.94 1.33
CA ARG A 347 8.15 -19.32 2.47
C ARG A 347 6.66 -19.69 2.47
N ARG A 348 6.00 -19.62 1.31
CA ARG A 348 4.57 -19.98 1.18
C ARG A 348 4.34 -21.45 1.49
N LYS A 349 5.18 -22.34 0.94
CA LYS A 349 5.08 -23.78 1.19
C LYS A 349 5.30 -24.11 2.66
N ILE A 350 6.27 -23.49 3.32
CA ILE A 350 6.50 -23.66 4.76
C ILE A 350 5.29 -23.16 5.56
N ALA A 351 4.69 -22.03 5.19
CA ALA A 351 3.53 -21.47 5.89
C ALA A 351 2.26 -22.33 5.74
N GLU A 352 2.04 -22.96 4.58
CA GLU A 352 0.85 -23.77 4.29
C GLU A 352 1.01 -25.24 4.75
N GLU A 353 2.19 -25.83 4.56
CA GLU A 353 2.43 -27.28 4.69
C GLU A 353 3.45 -27.64 5.78
N GLY A 354 4.12 -26.65 6.37
CA GLY A 354 5.22 -26.86 7.30
C GLY A 354 6.48 -27.41 6.64
N MET A 355 7.46 -27.78 7.46
CA MET A 355 8.69 -28.41 7.00
C MET A 355 9.11 -29.61 7.85
N ILE A 356 9.86 -30.52 7.24
CA ILE A 356 10.50 -31.66 7.90
C ILE A 356 11.98 -31.67 7.49
N THR A 357 12.88 -31.61 8.46
CA THR A 357 14.31 -31.85 8.25
C THR A 357 14.59 -33.33 8.47
N ALA A 358 15.24 -33.98 7.51
CA ALA A 358 15.62 -35.38 7.57
C ALA A 358 17.13 -35.52 7.68
N ILE A 359 17.63 -35.88 8.86
CA ILE A 359 19.06 -36.02 9.14
C ILE A 359 19.43 -37.49 9.05
N VAL A 360 20.35 -37.82 8.15
CA VAL A 360 20.83 -39.18 7.90
C VAL A 360 22.33 -39.19 8.10
N LEU A 361 22.83 -40.11 8.93
CA LEU A 361 24.25 -40.36 9.12
C LEU A 361 24.63 -41.63 8.36
N LEU A 362 25.68 -41.59 7.56
CA LEU A 362 26.13 -42.73 6.73
C LEU A 362 27.61 -42.97 6.96
N SER A 363 28.02 -44.24 6.96
CA SER A 363 29.43 -44.61 6.82
C SER A 363 29.66 -45.18 5.43
N MET A 364 30.43 -44.48 4.59
CA MET A 364 30.81 -44.98 3.26
C MET A 364 31.79 -46.15 3.35
N ALA A 365 32.67 -46.15 4.37
CA ALA A 365 33.62 -47.22 4.61
C ALA A 365 32.92 -48.54 4.97
N GLU A 366 31.90 -48.47 5.83
CA GLU A 366 31.16 -49.66 6.27
C GLU A 366 29.98 -49.98 5.34
N GLY A 367 29.56 -49.02 4.51
CA GLY A 367 28.42 -49.13 3.60
C GLY A 367 27.12 -49.40 4.35
N LYS A 368 26.88 -48.67 5.45
CA LYS A 368 25.67 -48.77 6.28
C LYS A 368 25.21 -47.41 6.80
N VAL A 369 23.92 -47.30 7.13
CA VAL A 369 23.34 -46.15 7.82
C VAL A 369 23.76 -46.21 9.29
N ILE A 370 24.27 -45.10 9.83
CA ILE A 370 24.69 -45.03 11.23
C ILE A 370 23.48 -44.65 12.09
N GLY A 371 22.89 -45.66 12.72
CA GLY A 371 21.72 -45.49 13.57
C GLY A 371 20.46 -45.11 12.79
N THR A 372 19.41 -44.74 13.50
CA THR A 372 18.13 -44.36 12.89
C THR A 372 18.18 -42.89 12.45
N PRO A 373 17.77 -42.54 11.21
CA PRO A 373 17.62 -41.16 10.77
C PRO A 373 16.80 -40.32 11.76
N GLN A 374 17.13 -39.04 11.89
CA GLN A 374 16.36 -38.13 12.73
C GLN A 374 15.49 -37.24 11.88
N LEU A 375 14.17 -37.32 12.07
CA LEU A 375 13.21 -36.44 11.40
C LEU A 375 12.69 -35.40 12.39
N VAL A 376 12.85 -34.13 12.05
CA VAL A 376 12.39 -33.00 12.89
C VAL A 376 11.38 -32.18 12.11
N GLU A 377 10.17 -32.05 12.63
CA GLU A 377 9.11 -31.28 12.00
C GLU A 377 8.93 -29.89 12.62
N ARG A 378 8.49 -28.94 11.79
CA ARG A 378 8.01 -27.62 12.19
C ARG A 378 6.74 -27.26 11.43
N GLY A 379 5.60 -27.31 12.12
CA GLY A 379 4.29 -26.93 11.58
C GLY A 379 3.73 -27.88 10.52
N ALA A 380 4.40 -29.01 10.28
CA ALA A 380 4.04 -29.97 9.24
C ALA A 380 3.00 -30.97 9.75
N LEU A 381 3.06 -31.34 11.03
CA LEU A 381 2.21 -32.37 11.62
C LEU A 381 1.48 -31.83 12.86
N GLN A 382 0.35 -32.43 13.21
CA GLN A 382 -0.39 -32.15 14.44
C GLN A 382 -0.11 -33.27 15.47
N GLU A 383 -1.08 -33.61 16.33
CA GLU A 383 -0.96 -34.68 17.35
C GLU A 383 -0.35 -35.99 16.78
N ASP A 384 0.37 -36.73 17.64
CA ASP A 384 1.15 -37.95 17.29
C ASP A 384 2.31 -37.78 16.29
N ALA A 385 2.76 -36.54 16.04
CA ALA A 385 3.92 -36.27 15.19
C ALA A 385 5.15 -37.12 15.55
N LYS A 386 5.46 -37.28 16.84
CA LYS A 386 6.64 -38.02 17.31
C LYS A 386 6.63 -39.48 16.83
N HIS A 387 5.55 -40.20 17.07
CA HIS A 387 5.43 -41.61 16.70
C HIS A 387 5.36 -41.81 15.17
N LEU A 388 4.73 -40.88 14.44
CA LEU A 388 4.76 -40.88 12.97
C LEU A 388 6.17 -40.66 12.43
N LEU A 389 6.92 -39.71 12.99
CA LEU A 389 8.30 -39.42 12.57
C LEU A 389 9.25 -40.56 12.92
N GLU A 390 9.10 -41.22 14.08
CA GLU A 390 9.88 -42.40 14.46
C GLU A 390 9.66 -43.56 13.47
N LYS A 391 8.40 -43.82 13.07
CA LYS A 391 8.10 -44.83 12.04
C LYS A 391 8.65 -44.45 10.67
N ALA A 392 8.52 -43.19 10.28
CA ALA A 392 9.08 -42.71 9.01
C ALA A 392 10.60 -42.81 8.98
N ALA A 393 11.26 -42.56 10.11
CA ALA A 393 12.68 -42.69 10.26
C ALA A 393 13.16 -44.14 10.18
N ALA A 394 12.45 -45.07 10.84
CA ALA A 394 12.74 -46.50 10.75
C ALA A 394 12.53 -47.04 9.32
N ASP A 395 11.41 -46.68 8.68
CA ASP A 395 11.14 -47.07 7.29
C ASP A 395 12.16 -46.45 6.32
N LEU A 396 12.65 -45.23 6.59
CA LEU A 396 13.71 -44.59 5.81
C LEU A 396 15.05 -45.31 6.00
N ALA A 397 15.39 -45.74 7.22
CA ALA A 397 16.60 -46.51 7.48
C ALA A 397 16.61 -47.80 6.66
N ALA A 398 15.51 -48.57 6.73
CA ALA A 398 15.35 -49.81 5.96
C ALA A 398 15.43 -49.57 4.45
N TYR A 399 14.77 -48.53 3.95
CA TYR A 399 14.85 -48.15 2.53
C TYR A 399 16.28 -47.85 2.08
N LEU A 400 17.05 -47.12 2.90
CA LEU A 400 18.43 -46.78 2.58
C LEU A 400 19.36 -48.01 2.64
N GLU A 401 19.16 -48.93 3.58
CA GLU A 401 19.93 -50.18 3.69
C GLU A 401 19.69 -51.13 2.51
N GLU A 402 18.54 -51.04 1.85
CA GLU A 402 18.23 -51.80 0.62
C GLU A 402 18.81 -51.19 -0.66
N MET A 403 19.33 -49.95 -0.60
CA MET A 403 19.94 -49.30 -1.77
C MET A 403 21.35 -49.85 -2.05
N ASP A 404 21.70 -49.95 -3.33
CA ASP A 404 23.05 -50.34 -3.74
C ASP A 404 24.09 -49.32 -3.22
N ARG A 405 25.25 -49.83 -2.79
CA ARG A 405 26.35 -48.98 -2.25
C ARG A 405 26.87 -47.96 -3.27
N GLU A 406 26.77 -48.27 -4.57
CA GLU A 406 27.11 -47.33 -5.64
C GLU A 406 26.16 -46.13 -5.69
N ALA A 407 24.89 -46.31 -5.30
CA ALA A 407 23.92 -45.22 -5.23
C ALA A 407 24.24 -44.19 -4.14
N TRP A 408 25.08 -44.54 -3.16
CA TRP A 408 25.50 -43.62 -2.09
C TRP A 408 26.66 -42.72 -2.51
N GLN A 409 27.33 -43.02 -3.63
CA GLN A 409 28.43 -42.20 -4.14
C GLN A 409 27.94 -40.87 -4.71
N ASP A 410 26.68 -40.80 -5.14
CA ASP A 410 26.02 -39.56 -5.57
C ASP A 410 25.19 -38.98 -4.42
N ILE A 411 25.83 -38.10 -3.64
CA ILE A 411 25.21 -37.42 -2.48
C ILE A 411 24.01 -36.56 -2.93
N GLU A 412 24.03 -35.97 -4.13
CA GLU A 412 22.90 -35.16 -4.62
C GLU A 412 21.69 -36.05 -4.94
N ALA A 413 21.91 -37.19 -5.59
CA ALA A 413 20.87 -38.19 -5.82
C ALA A 413 20.31 -38.73 -4.49
N LEU A 414 21.19 -38.99 -3.53
CA LEU A 414 20.79 -39.50 -2.21
C LEU A 414 19.96 -38.47 -1.43
N HIS A 415 20.31 -37.18 -1.49
CA HIS A 415 19.48 -36.11 -0.96
C HIS A 415 18.08 -36.14 -1.59
N GLU A 416 17.98 -36.26 -2.91
CA GLU A 416 16.71 -36.31 -3.61
C GLU A 416 15.88 -37.55 -3.24
N ASP A 417 16.51 -38.72 -3.09
CA ASP A 417 15.84 -39.95 -2.69
C ASP A 417 15.29 -39.88 -1.27
N VAL A 418 16.09 -39.42 -0.30
CA VAL A 418 15.63 -39.16 1.08
C VAL A 418 14.46 -38.19 1.07
N ARG A 419 14.58 -37.09 0.31
CA ARG A 419 13.53 -36.07 0.19
C ARG A 419 12.23 -36.66 -0.36
N LEU A 420 12.30 -37.43 -1.46
CA LEU A 420 11.14 -38.03 -2.10
C LEU A 420 10.52 -39.13 -1.26
N PHE A 421 11.33 -39.95 -0.57
CA PHE A 421 10.87 -41.00 0.32
C PHE A 421 10.03 -40.39 1.45
N VAL A 422 10.62 -39.48 2.23
CA VAL A 422 9.95 -38.84 3.37
C VAL A 422 8.69 -38.10 2.90
N ARG A 423 8.77 -37.37 1.79
CA ARG A 423 7.61 -36.66 1.23
C ARG A 423 6.48 -37.61 0.83
N ARG A 424 6.78 -38.74 0.17
CA ARG A 424 5.78 -39.74 -0.22
C ARG A 424 5.18 -40.43 1.02
N TRP A 425 6.03 -40.79 1.97
CA TRP A 425 5.65 -41.45 3.21
C TRP A 425 4.66 -40.61 4.02
N ILE A 426 4.98 -39.33 4.21
CA ILE A 426 4.15 -38.38 4.96
C ILE A 426 2.85 -38.10 4.21
N LYS A 427 2.91 -37.86 2.89
CA LYS A 427 1.72 -37.62 2.07
C LYS A 427 0.74 -38.80 2.15
N LYS A 428 1.23 -40.05 2.09
CA LYS A 428 0.38 -41.25 2.13
C LYS A 428 -0.43 -41.36 3.43
N ARG A 429 0.14 -40.92 4.56
CA ARG A 429 -0.47 -41.08 5.89
C ARG A 429 -1.22 -39.85 6.38
N THR A 430 -0.84 -38.67 5.92
CA THR A 430 -1.36 -37.39 6.46
C THR A 430 -2.06 -36.54 5.39
N GLY A 431 -1.92 -36.87 4.11
CA GLY A 431 -2.38 -36.05 2.99
C GLY A 431 -1.54 -34.79 2.73
N ARG A 432 -0.67 -34.39 3.67
CA ARG A 432 0.12 -33.16 3.62
C ARG A 432 1.39 -33.31 2.80
N ARG A 433 1.93 -32.20 2.32
CA ARG A 433 3.13 -32.17 1.46
C ARG A 433 4.17 -31.16 1.98
N PRO A 434 4.74 -31.38 3.17
CA PRO A 434 5.71 -30.47 3.76
C PRO A 434 6.92 -30.26 2.85
N LEU A 435 7.61 -29.14 3.06
CA LEU A 435 8.96 -28.96 2.53
C LEU A 435 9.89 -29.93 3.27
N VAL A 436 10.50 -30.88 2.56
CA VAL A 436 11.49 -31.80 3.14
C VAL A 436 12.88 -31.30 2.81
N VAL A 437 13.71 -31.13 3.84
CA VAL A 437 15.12 -30.74 3.72
C VAL A 437 15.98 -31.91 4.19
N PRO A 438 16.58 -32.68 3.27
CA PRO A 438 17.51 -33.75 3.63
C PRO A 438 18.85 -33.15 4.06
N VAL A 439 19.46 -33.76 5.07
CA VAL A 439 20.82 -33.47 5.54
C VAL A 439 21.51 -34.81 5.70
N VAL A 440 22.30 -35.19 4.69
CA VAL A 440 23.10 -36.42 4.72
C VAL A 440 24.50 -36.05 5.17
N ILE A 441 25.01 -36.74 6.18
CA ILE A 441 26.34 -36.52 6.75
C ILE A 441 27.12 -37.84 6.67
N GLU A 442 28.25 -37.80 5.98
CA GLU A 442 29.23 -38.89 5.99
C GLU A 442 30.07 -38.80 7.27
N VAL A 443 30.24 -39.92 7.96
CA VAL A 443 30.99 -40.04 9.22
C VAL A 443 32.03 -41.15 9.14
#